data_AF-A0A962UR09-F1
#
_entry.id   AF-A0A962UR09-F1
#
_cell.length_a   1.000
_cell.length_b   1.000
_cell.length_c   1.000
_cell.angle_alpha   90.00
_cell.angle_beta   90.00
_cell.angle_gamma   90.00
#
_symmetry.space_group_name_H-M   'P 1'
#
loop_
_entity.id
_entity.type
_entity.pdbx_description
1 polymer ?
#
loop_
_entity_poly.entity_id
_entity_poly.type
_entity_poly.pdbx_seq_one_letter_code
_entity_poly.pdbx_strand_id
1 'polypeptide(L)'
;MSNPLDAFGSSVALDLMMLARLHDRELDASMVAALKSSGFSDGLAFRLESTKGIEALALTVAAIDSMTDEPEVLDGLAVDFAAIYLTHGLGASPCESVWLDEDGLVMQQPMFSVRESYARAGFGVPDWRLRPDDHLVFQLQFVANLLEQKHVAAFAEAARFLDDHSLRWLPDFADRVAQRAATPFYAGLAMLTAVYVDELRDVLARVLDQPRPTPEQVEARTRQVEEVALPMPNAYVPGSSPSW
;
A
#
# COMPACT_ATOMS: atom_id res chain seq x y z
N MET A 1 -6.83 -26.44 -19.00
CA MET A 1 -7.34 -26.05 -17.67
C MET A 1 -6.33 -25.07 -17.10
N SER A 2 -6.75 -23.88 -16.68
CA SER A 2 -5.83 -22.89 -16.09
C SER A 2 -5.22 -23.48 -14.81
N ASN A 3 -3.93 -23.27 -14.58
CA ASN A 3 -3.29 -23.64 -13.32
C ASN A 3 -3.95 -22.85 -12.17
N PRO A 4 -4.38 -23.49 -11.07
CA PRO A 4 -4.99 -22.79 -9.93
C PRO A 4 -4.15 -21.63 -9.39
N LEU A 5 -2.82 -21.72 -9.45
CA LEU A 5 -1.93 -20.63 -9.05
C LEU A 5 -2.01 -19.43 -10.00
N ASP A 6 -2.19 -19.67 -11.29
CA ASP A 6 -2.35 -18.60 -12.29
C ASP A 6 -3.67 -17.86 -12.06
N ALA A 7 -4.74 -18.60 -11.77
CA ALA A 7 -6.05 -18.02 -11.45
C ALA A 7 -5.98 -17.21 -10.15
N PHE A 8 -5.34 -17.75 -9.12
CA PHE A 8 -5.09 -17.04 -7.86
C PHE A 8 -4.33 -15.73 -8.08
N GLY A 9 -3.18 -15.77 -8.77
CA GLY A 9 -2.36 -14.59 -9.02
C GLY A 9 -3.12 -13.48 -9.75
N SER A 10 -3.88 -13.85 -10.80
CA SER A 10 -4.66 -12.88 -11.59
C SER A 10 -5.80 -12.25 -10.78
N SER A 11 -6.52 -13.07 -10.01
CA SER A 11 -7.62 -12.64 -9.15
C SER A 11 -7.15 -11.67 -8.07
N VAL A 12 -6.08 -12.02 -7.36
CA VAL A 12 -5.53 -11.17 -6.30
C VAL A 12 -4.92 -9.88 -6.86
N ALA A 13 -4.30 -9.94 -8.04
CA ALA A 13 -3.79 -8.74 -8.71
C ALA A 13 -4.91 -7.75 -9.04
N LEU A 14 -6.08 -8.23 -9.47
CA LEU A 14 -7.24 -7.39 -9.74
C LEU A 14 -7.77 -6.73 -8.46
N ASP A 15 -7.90 -7.49 -7.38
CA ASP A 15 -8.32 -6.98 -6.07
C ASP A 15 -7.37 -5.86 -5.57
N LEU A 16 -6.05 -6.08 -5.63
CA LEU A 16 -5.04 -5.10 -5.26
C LEU A 16 -5.10 -3.84 -6.15
N MET A 17 -5.37 -4.00 -7.45
CA MET A 17 -5.54 -2.87 -8.36
C MET A 17 -6.80 -2.07 -8.04
N MET A 18 -7.89 -2.74 -7.63
CA MET A 18 -9.10 -2.07 -7.17
C MET A 18 -8.83 -1.27 -5.89
N LEU A 19 -8.19 -1.88 -4.88
CA LEU A 19 -7.82 -1.18 -3.65
C LEU A 19 -6.92 0.02 -3.95
N ALA A 20 -5.89 -0.17 -4.80
CA ALA A 20 -5.03 0.92 -5.25
C ALA A 20 -5.82 2.06 -5.90
N ARG A 21 -6.81 1.75 -6.74
CA ARG A 21 -7.66 2.76 -7.39
C ARG A 21 -8.50 3.56 -6.39
N LEU A 22 -8.97 2.95 -5.31
CA LEU A 22 -9.74 3.63 -4.26
C LEU A 22 -8.88 4.54 -3.36
N HIS A 23 -7.58 4.24 -3.26
CA HIS A 23 -6.59 5.09 -2.61
C HIS A 23 -5.98 6.17 -3.52
N ASP A 24 -6.17 6.07 -4.85
CA ASP A 24 -5.47 6.89 -5.83
C ASP A 24 -6.03 8.31 -6.01
N ARG A 25 -7.35 8.46 -5.93
CA ARG A 25 -8.06 9.72 -6.19
C ARG A 25 -9.43 9.73 -5.54
N GLU A 26 -9.99 10.92 -5.41
CA GLU A 26 -11.33 11.17 -4.89
C GLU A 26 -12.38 10.28 -5.57
N LEU A 27 -13.37 9.86 -4.78
CA LEU A 27 -14.56 9.19 -5.28
C LEU A 27 -15.46 10.22 -5.97
N ASP A 28 -15.78 9.96 -7.24
CA ASP A 28 -16.83 10.68 -7.94
C ASP A 28 -18.16 9.90 -7.89
N ALA A 29 -19.25 10.55 -8.29
CA ALA A 29 -20.57 9.93 -8.34
C ALA A 29 -20.61 8.63 -9.18
N SER A 30 -19.79 8.56 -10.25
CA SER A 30 -19.74 7.38 -11.11
C SER A 30 -19.10 6.18 -10.41
N MET A 31 -18.05 6.41 -9.61
CA MET A 31 -17.40 5.37 -8.83
C MET A 31 -18.29 4.92 -7.67
N VAL A 32 -18.96 5.83 -6.99
CA VAL A 32 -19.94 5.48 -5.94
C VAL A 32 -21.04 4.59 -6.51
N ALA A 33 -21.61 4.95 -7.67
CA ALA A 33 -22.61 4.13 -8.35
C ALA A 33 -22.05 2.75 -8.77
N ALA A 34 -20.81 2.70 -9.26
CA ALA A 34 -20.15 1.44 -9.64
C ALA A 34 -19.98 0.51 -8.44
N LEU A 35 -19.47 1.01 -7.31
CA LEU A 35 -19.27 0.25 -6.07
C LEU A 35 -20.58 -0.34 -5.54
N LYS A 36 -21.68 0.41 -5.62
CA LYS A 36 -23.01 -0.04 -5.19
C LYS A 36 -23.64 -1.06 -6.14
N SER A 37 -23.51 -0.85 -7.45
CA SER A 37 -24.15 -1.70 -8.46
C SER A 37 -23.49 -3.07 -8.63
N SER A 38 -22.17 -3.13 -8.45
CA SER A 38 -21.39 -4.36 -8.69
C SER A 38 -21.25 -5.24 -7.45
N GLY A 39 -21.60 -4.71 -6.27
CA GLY A 39 -21.38 -5.37 -4.98
C GLY A 39 -19.89 -5.44 -4.64
N PHE A 40 -19.42 -4.57 -3.75
CA PHE A 40 -17.99 -4.46 -3.43
C PHE A 40 -17.37 -5.79 -2.94
N SER A 41 -18.08 -6.54 -2.10
CA SER A 41 -17.62 -7.85 -1.61
C SER A 41 -17.56 -8.91 -2.70
N ASP A 42 -18.48 -8.86 -3.67
CA ASP A 42 -18.55 -9.83 -4.76
C ASP A 42 -17.47 -9.56 -5.82
N GLY A 43 -16.95 -8.32 -5.85
CA GLY A 43 -15.81 -7.91 -6.66
C GLY A 43 -14.45 -8.36 -6.13
N LEU A 44 -14.36 -8.76 -4.86
CA LEU A 44 -13.13 -9.29 -4.26
C LEU A 44 -13.04 -10.80 -4.45
N ALA A 45 -12.03 -11.25 -5.17
CA ALA A 45 -11.80 -12.68 -5.38
C ALA A 45 -11.12 -13.34 -4.16
N PHE A 46 -10.30 -12.60 -3.43
CA PHE A 46 -9.62 -13.06 -2.23
C PHE A 46 -10.57 -13.12 -1.04
N ARG A 47 -10.69 -14.31 -0.45
CA ARG A 47 -11.54 -14.54 0.72
C ARG A 47 -10.74 -14.29 1.99
N LEU A 48 -11.15 -13.27 2.75
CA LEU A 48 -10.64 -13.02 4.10
C LEU A 48 -11.21 -14.05 5.07
N GLU A 49 -10.34 -14.65 5.88
CA GLU A 49 -10.65 -15.70 6.84
C GLU A 49 -10.53 -15.20 8.29
N SER A 50 -9.72 -14.17 8.55
CA SER A 50 -9.57 -13.65 9.91
C SER A 50 -10.81 -12.87 10.35
N THR A 51 -11.08 -12.85 11.67
CA THR A 51 -12.16 -12.04 12.24
C THR A 51 -11.99 -10.57 11.89
N LYS A 52 -10.77 -10.03 11.96
CA LYS A 52 -10.46 -8.66 11.59
C LYS A 52 -10.76 -8.38 10.11
N GLY A 53 -10.44 -9.32 9.22
CA GLY A 53 -10.67 -9.18 7.79
C GLY A 53 -12.15 -9.19 7.45
N ILE A 54 -12.91 -10.10 8.06
CA ILE A 54 -14.37 -10.18 7.91
C ILE A 54 -15.03 -8.90 8.42
N GLU A 55 -14.61 -8.39 9.59
CA GLU A 55 -15.13 -7.14 10.16
C GLU A 55 -14.78 -5.91 9.30
N ALA A 56 -13.54 -5.79 8.84
CA ALA A 56 -13.11 -4.69 7.99
C ALA A 56 -13.85 -4.68 6.64
N LEU A 57 -14.06 -5.85 6.04
CA LEU A 57 -14.86 -5.98 4.83
C LEU A 57 -16.32 -5.58 5.08
N ALA A 58 -16.93 -6.07 6.16
CA ALA A 58 -18.31 -5.74 6.52
C ALA A 58 -18.51 -4.24 6.76
N LEU A 59 -17.59 -3.58 7.46
CA LEU A 59 -17.61 -2.14 7.68
C LEU A 59 -17.49 -1.36 6.37
N THR A 60 -16.59 -1.79 5.48
CA THR A 60 -16.40 -1.15 4.17
C THR A 60 -17.65 -1.29 3.31
N VAL A 61 -18.25 -2.48 3.25
CA VAL A 61 -19.51 -2.73 2.53
C VAL A 61 -20.64 -1.89 3.10
N ALA A 62 -20.81 -1.85 4.42
CA ALA A 62 -21.84 -1.05 5.07
C ALA A 62 -21.66 0.45 4.79
N ALA A 63 -20.41 0.94 4.79
CA ALA A 63 -20.11 2.31 4.41
C ALA A 63 -20.53 2.57 2.95
N ILE A 64 -20.16 1.70 2.02
CA ILE A 64 -20.53 1.80 0.59
C ILE A 64 -22.04 1.81 0.39
N ASP A 65 -22.77 0.91 1.06
CA ASP A 65 -24.23 0.84 0.95
C ASP A 65 -24.92 2.11 1.45
N SER A 66 -24.35 2.72 2.50
CA SER A 66 -24.85 3.96 3.08
C SER A 66 -24.52 5.22 2.27
N MET A 67 -23.52 5.18 1.38
CA MET A 67 -23.14 6.33 0.56
C MET A 67 -24.23 6.67 -0.47
N THR A 68 -24.40 7.96 -0.75
CA THR A 68 -25.22 8.48 -1.84
C THR A 68 -24.35 9.29 -2.80
N ASP A 69 -24.89 9.61 -3.97
CA ASP A 69 -24.29 10.54 -4.94
C ASP A 69 -24.68 12.00 -4.67
N GLU A 70 -25.23 12.29 -3.49
CA GLU A 70 -25.56 13.65 -3.08
C GLU A 70 -24.28 14.48 -2.88
N PRO A 71 -24.26 15.75 -3.31
CA PRO A 71 -23.07 16.61 -3.23
C PRO A 71 -22.45 16.67 -1.83
N GLU A 72 -23.27 16.75 -0.78
CA GLU A 72 -22.79 16.85 0.61
C GLU A 72 -22.03 15.60 1.06
N VAL A 73 -22.42 14.42 0.58
CA VAL A 73 -21.73 13.16 0.87
C VAL A 73 -20.41 13.09 0.09
N LEU A 74 -20.42 13.47 -1.18
CA LEU A 74 -19.22 13.52 -2.02
C LEU A 74 -18.20 14.53 -1.47
N ASP A 75 -18.65 15.70 -1.00
CA ASP A 75 -17.81 16.70 -0.37
C ASP A 75 -17.16 16.16 0.90
N GLY A 76 -17.91 15.43 1.74
CA GLY A 76 -17.37 14.77 2.94
C GLY A 76 -16.27 13.76 2.60
N LEU A 77 -16.47 12.96 1.56
CA LEU A 77 -15.47 12.01 1.06
C LEU A 77 -14.24 12.74 0.51
N ALA A 78 -14.43 13.81 -0.26
CA ALA A 78 -13.33 14.61 -0.80
C ALA A 78 -12.51 15.30 0.30
N VAL A 79 -13.15 15.77 1.38
CA VAL A 79 -12.47 16.33 2.55
C VAL A 79 -11.58 15.29 3.22
N ASP A 80 -12.10 14.09 3.50
CA ASP A 80 -11.29 13.01 4.07
C ASP A 80 -10.16 12.59 3.13
N PHE A 81 -10.44 12.46 1.83
CA PHE A 81 -9.41 12.15 0.84
C PHE A 81 -8.29 13.19 0.87
N ALA A 82 -8.62 14.48 0.84
CA ALA A 82 -7.64 15.55 0.92
C ALA A 82 -6.87 15.54 2.25
N ALA A 83 -7.53 15.21 3.37
CA ALA A 83 -6.91 15.12 4.68
C ALA A 83 -5.96 13.91 4.81
N ILE A 84 -6.21 12.82 4.09
CA ILE A 84 -5.36 11.62 4.09
C ILE A 84 -4.21 11.75 3.09
N TYR A 85 -4.50 12.07 1.82
CA TYR A 85 -3.55 11.87 0.72
C TYR A 85 -2.88 13.16 0.21
N LEU A 86 -3.46 14.33 0.46
CA LEU A 86 -2.96 15.60 -0.12
C LEU A 86 -2.31 16.50 0.93
N THR A 87 -2.95 16.63 2.09
CA THR A 87 -2.56 17.59 3.14
C THR A 87 -2.02 16.92 4.40
N HIS A 88 -2.24 15.62 4.55
CA HIS A 88 -1.91 14.86 5.77
C HIS A 88 -2.54 15.46 7.04
N GLY A 89 -3.69 16.14 6.90
CA GLY A 89 -4.42 16.79 7.99
C GLY A 89 -4.87 15.83 9.12
N LEU A 90 -4.95 14.53 8.84
CA LEU A 90 -5.20 13.50 9.87
C LEU A 90 -3.93 13.08 10.60
N GLY A 91 -2.75 13.64 10.30
CA GLY A 91 -1.45 13.14 10.77
C GLY A 91 -1.15 11.72 10.27
N ALA A 92 -1.82 11.30 9.20
CA ALA A 92 -1.57 10.06 8.48
C ALA A 92 -0.97 10.42 7.12
N SER A 93 0.14 9.78 6.77
CA SER A 93 0.75 9.90 5.44
C SER A 93 0.61 8.60 4.67
N PRO A 94 0.25 8.61 3.38
CA PRO A 94 0.21 7.41 2.56
C PRO A 94 1.61 6.97 2.09
N CYS A 95 2.70 7.54 2.62
CA CYS A 95 4.08 7.19 2.26
C CYS A 95 4.80 6.50 3.43
N GLU A 96 5.42 5.35 3.16
CA GLU A 96 6.16 4.53 4.14
C GLU A 96 7.21 5.33 4.93
N SER A 97 7.96 6.19 4.25
CA SER A 97 9.04 6.97 4.86
C SER A 97 8.59 7.78 6.07
N VAL A 98 7.38 8.34 6.06
CA VAL A 98 6.85 9.12 7.20
C VAL A 98 6.63 8.28 8.46
N TRP A 99 6.48 6.98 8.32
CA TRP A 99 6.19 6.08 9.44
C TRP A 99 7.44 5.40 10.00
N LEU A 100 8.44 5.17 9.14
CA LEU A 100 9.65 4.42 9.50
C LEU A 100 10.86 5.31 9.78
N ASP A 101 10.87 6.53 9.25
CA ASP A 101 11.90 7.51 9.55
C ASP A 101 11.71 8.10 10.96
N GLU A 102 12.81 8.28 11.70
CA GLU A 102 12.77 8.80 13.07
C GLU A 102 12.21 10.22 13.15
N ASP A 103 12.40 11.03 12.10
CA ASP A 103 11.91 12.40 12.00
C ASP A 103 10.53 12.49 11.29
N GLY A 104 9.98 11.35 10.85
CA GLY A 104 8.69 11.27 10.16
C GLY A 104 8.65 12.00 8.82
N LEU A 105 9.78 12.05 8.11
CA LEU A 105 9.91 12.80 6.87
C LEU A 105 9.57 11.94 5.64
N VAL A 106 9.04 12.60 4.60
CA VAL A 106 8.88 11.98 3.27
C VAL A 106 10.24 11.87 2.56
N MET A 107 10.32 10.97 1.58
CA MET A 107 11.47 10.82 0.66
C MET A 107 12.79 10.44 1.36
N GLN A 108 12.70 9.61 2.39
CA GLN A 108 13.86 9.09 3.13
C GLN A 108 14.30 7.72 2.61
N GLN A 109 15.22 7.06 3.33
CA GLN A 109 15.78 5.74 2.96
C GLN A 109 14.73 4.69 2.53
N PRO A 110 13.53 4.58 3.16
CA PRO A 110 12.51 3.65 2.71
C PRO A 110 12.09 3.85 1.24
N MET A 111 11.99 5.09 0.76
CA MET A 111 11.66 5.41 -0.64
C MET A 111 12.69 4.85 -1.61
N PHE A 112 13.98 5.00 -1.30
CA PHE A 112 15.05 4.48 -2.16
C PHE A 112 15.06 2.95 -2.16
N SER A 113 14.85 2.32 -1.01
CA SER A 113 14.73 0.85 -0.89
C SER A 113 13.55 0.30 -1.71
N VAL A 114 12.40 0.97 -1.68
CA VAL A 114 11.23 0.62 -2.51
C VAL A 114 11.56 0.77 -4.00
N ARG A 115 12.19 1.89 -4.41
CA ARG A 115 12.63 2.12 -5.80
C ARG A 115 13.56 1.02 -6.30
N GLU A 116 14.50 0.56 -5.47
CA GLU A 116 15.39 -0.55 -5.84
C GLU A 116 14.62 -1.87 -6.03
N SER A 117 13.63 -2.15 -5.18
CA SER A 117 12.75 -3.31 -5.35
C SER A 117 12.02 -3.25 -6.69
N TYR A 118 11.50 -2.08 -7.08
CA TYR A 118 10.88 -1.90 -8.39
C TYR A 118 11.87 -2.18 -9.53
N ALA A 119 13.06 -1.58 -9.46
CA ALA A 119 14.09 -1.72 -10.48
C ALA A 119 14.57 -3.18 -10.64
N ARG A 120 14.76 -3.92 -9.54
CA ARG A 120 15.15 -5.34 -9.56
C ARG A 120 14.12 -6.22 -10.27
N ALA A 121 12.84 -5.88 -10.14
CA ALA A 121 11.73 -6.56 -10.81
C ALA A 121 11.45 -6.02 -12.24
N GLY A 122 12.25 -5.08 -12.73
CA GLY A 122 12.12 -4.50 -14.08
C GLY A 122 11.07 -3.41 -14.21
N PHE A 123 10.62 -2.83 -13.10
CA PHE A 123 9.64 -1.75 -13.06
C PHE A 123 10.28 -0.40 -12.76
N GLY A 124 9.60 0.67 -13.17
CA GLY A 124 9.92 2.05 -12.80
C GLY A 124 8.64 2.85 -12.63
N VAL A 125 8.64 3.81 -11.71
CA VAL A 125 7.51 4.71 -11.48
C VAL A 125 7.52 5.80 -12.58
N PRO A 126 6.36 6.19 -13.14
CA PRO A 126 6.29 7.12 -14.27
C PRO A 126 6.87 8.52 -13.99
N ASP A 127 6.57 9.09 -12.81
CA ASP A 127 7.14 10.36 -12.35
C ASP A 127 7.07 10.46 -10.82
N TRP A 128 8.21 10.26 -10.15
CA TRP A 128 8.32 10.35 -8.70
C TRP A 128 8.01 11.77 -8.16
N ARG A 129 8.05 12.80 -9.01
CA ARG A 129 7.73 14.19 -8.60
C ARG A 129 6.23 14.40 -8.38
N LEU A 130 5.38 13.57 -8.98
CA LEU A 130 3.95 13.61 -8.79
C LEU A 130 3.51 12.79 -7.58
N ARG A 131 4.19 11.68 -7.32
CA ARG A 131 3.92 10.80 -6.17
C ARG A 131 5.21 10.07 -5.76
N PRO A 132 5.57 10.06 -4.47
CA PRO A 132 6.73 9.32 -3.99
C PRO A 132 6.65 7.82 -4.30
N ASP A 133 7.80 7.18 -4.53
CA ASP A 133 7.86 5.76 -4.91
C ASP A 133 7.36 4.84 -3.80
N ASP A 134 7.46 5.26 -2.54
CA ASP A 134 6.97 4.54 -1.37
C ASP A 134 5.50 4.82 -1.02
N HIS A 135 4.76 5.49 -1.89
CA HIS A 135 3.34 5.74 -1.68
C HIS A 135 2.51 4.45 -1.80
N LEU A 136 1.52 4.28 -0.91
CA LEU A 136 0.64 3.10 -0.80
C LEU A 136 0.15 2.58 -2.15
N VAL A 137 -0.39 3.46 -2.98
CA VAL A 137 -0.90 3.12 -4.33
C VAL A 137 0.15 2.41 -5.19
N PHE A 138 1.40 2.88 -5.20
CA PHE A 138 2.46 2.24 -5.99
C PHE A 138 2.91 0.93 -5.35
N GLN A 139 2.94 0.83 -4.03
CA GLN A 139 3.20 -0.43 -3.34
C GLN A 139 2.16 -1.51 -3.70
N LEU A 140 0.87 -1.18 -3.65
CA LEU A 140 -0.21 -2.10 -4.02
C LEU A 140 -0.13 -2.51 -5.50
N GLN A 141 0.09 -1.55 -6.39
CA GLN A 141 0.26 -1.81 -7.82
C GLN A 141 1.48 -2.69 -8.10
N PHE A 142 2.58 -2.50 -7.36
CA PHE A 142 3.76 -3.32 -7.52
C PHE A 142 3.50 -4.78 -7.13
N VAL A 143 2.88 -5.02 -5.98
CA VAL A 143 2.47 -6.37 -5.55
C VAL A 143 1.52 -7.00 -6.57
N ALA A 144 0.52 -6.24 -7.06
CA ALA A 144 -0.38 -6.71 -8.11
C ALA A 144 0.38 -7.14 -9.38
N ASN A 145 1.31 -6.32 -9.86
CA ASN A 145 2.10 -6.61 -11.05
C ASN A 145 3.00 -7.84 -10.87
N LEU A 146 3.55 -8.08 -9.68
CA LEU A 146 4.31 -9.29 -9.38
C LEU A 146 3.41 -10.54 -9.44
N LEU A 147 2.24 -10.49 -8.81
CA LEU A 147 1.29 -11.61 -8.80
C LEU A 147 0.72 -11.91 -10.20
N GLU A 148 0.58 -10.90 -11.05
CA GLU A 148 0.17 -11.07 -12.45
C GLU A 148 1.22 -11.81 -13.31
N GLN A 149 2.48 -11.91 -12.86
CA GLN A 149 3.48 -12.71 -13.58
C GLN A 149 3.28 -14.22 -13.40
N LYS A 150 2.51 -14.65 -12.40
CA LYS A 150 2.03 -16.04 -12.22
C LYS A 150 3.15 -17.08 -12.14
N HIS A 151 4.30 -16.72 -11.55
CA HIS A 151 5.39 -17.65 -11.31
C HIS A 151 5.95 -17.51 -9.88
N VAL A 152 6.53 -18.60 -9.38
CA VAL A 152 6.94 -18.75 -7.98
C VAL A 152 7.94 -17.67 -7.54
N ALA A 153 8.86 -17.26 -8.42
CA ALA A 153 9.84 -16.23 -8.09
C ALA A 153 9.19 -14.87 -7.88
N ALA A 154 8.19 -14.49 -8.68
CA ALA A 154 7.46 -13.25 -8.47
C ALA A 154 6.58 -13.29 -7.23
N PHE A 155 5.99 -14.44 -6.89
CA PHE A 155 5.23 -14.60 -5.65
C PHE A 155 6.14 -14.48 -4.41
N ALA A 156 7.35 -15.05 -4.48
CA ALA A 156 8.35 -14.90 -3.43
C ALA A 156 8.82 -13.44 -3.30
N GLU A 157 9.00 -12.73 -4.41
CA GLU A 157 9.33 -11.30 -4.38
C GLU A 157 8.18 -10.45 -3.82
N ALA A 158 6.92 -10.79 -4.14
CA ALA A 158 5.75 -10.14 -3.56
C ALA A 158 5.68 -10.34 -2.03
N ALA A 159 5.89 -11.59 -1.58
CA ALA A 159 5.94 -11.92 -0.15
C ALA A 159 7.05 -11.14 0.57
N ARG A 160 8.25 -11.10 -0.02
CA ARG A 160 9.40 -10.36 0.51
C ARG A 160 9.12 -8.85 0.56
N PHE A 161 8.53 -8.28 -0.49
CA PHE A 161 8.17 -6.87 -0.53
C PHE A 161 7.15 -6.51 0.55
N LEU A 162 6.13 -7.35 0.77
CA LEU A 162 5.16 -7.14 1.84
C LEU A 162 5.84 -7.15 3.23
N ASP A 163 6.76 -8.09 3.48
CA ASP A 163 7.48 -8.20 4.76
C ASP A 163 8.42 -7.01 5.00
N ASP A 164 9.21 -6.65 3.99
CA ASP A 164 10.29 -5.65 4.11
C ASP A 164 9.76 -4.19 4.02
N HIS A 165 8.54 -3.99 3.49
CA HIS A 165 7.92 -2.68 3.26
C HIS A 165 6.49 -2.59 3.81
N SER A 166 5.48 -2.96 3.03
CA SER A 166 4.07 -2.58 3.28
C SER A 166 3.58 -2.93 4.68
N LEU A 167 3.92 -4.11 5.21
CA LEU A 167 3.45 -4.57 6.52
C LEU A 167 4.12 -3.87 7.72
N ARG A 168 5.18 -3.10 7.49
CA ARG A 168 5.91 -2.38 8.56
C ARG A 168 5.23 -1.09 8.99
N TRP A 169 4.37 -0.53 8.15
CA TRP A 169 3.79 0.80 8.37
C TRP A 169 2.29 0.88 8.08
N LEU A 170 1.80 0.06 7.15
CA LEU A 170 0.40 0.10 6.73
C LEU A 170 -0.60 -0.15 7.86
N PRO A 171 -0.34 -1.05 8.84
CA PRO A 171 -1.23 -1.19 9.99
C PRO A 171 -1.40 0.11 10.79
N ASP A 172 -0.29 0.81 11.08
CA ASP A 172 -0.33 2.06 11.84
C ASP A 172 -0.99 3.21 11.04
N PHE A 173 -0.78 3.24 9.72
CA PHE A 173 -1.51 4.13 8.81
C PHE A 173 -3.01 3.87 8.86
N ALA A 174 -3.42 2.62 8.72
CA ALA A 174 -4.82 2.24 8.71
C ALA A 174 -5.50 2.58 10.04
N ASP A 175 -4.85 2.26 11.17
CA ASP A 175 -5.35 2.60 12.50
C ASP A 175 -5.51 4.12 12.67
N ARG A 176 -4.56 4.92 12.18
CA ARG A 176 -4.65 6.39 12.29
C ARG A 176 -5.76 6.98 11.43
N VAL A 177 -5.94 6.48 10.21
CA VAL A 177 -7.04 6.89 9.34
C VAL A 177 -8.37 6.49 9.98
N ALA A 178 -8.51 5.25 10.46
CA ALA A 178 -9.73 4.76 11.08
C ALA A 178 -10.14 5.55 12.33
N GLN A 179 -9.17 6.04 13.11
CA GLN A 179 -9.43 6.84 14.30
C GLN A 179 -9.82 8.30 14.00
N ARG A 180 -9.51 8.82 12.82
CA ARG A 180 -9.55 10.28 12.55
C ARG A 180 -10.37 10.68 11.33
N ALA A 181 -10.64 9.77 10.41
CA ALA A 181 -11.50 10.04 9.26
C ALA A 181 -12.92 10.37 9.73
N ALA A 182 -13.54 11.38 9.11
CA ALA A 182 -14.90 11.78 9.43
C ALA A 182 -15.94 10.86 8.79
N THR A 183 -15.59 10.28 7.64
CA THR A 183 -16.43 9.36 6.87
C THR A 183 -16.09 7.91 7.19
N PRO A 184 -17.10 7.02 7.29
CA PRO A 184 -16.87 5.61 7.56
C PRO A 184 -16.18 4.90 6.39
N PHE A 185 -16.28 5.43 5.16
CA PHE A 185 -15.70 4.81 3.96
C PHE A 185 -14.18 4.72 4.03
N TYR A 186 -13.47 5.84 4.25
CA TYR A 186 -12.01 5.82 4.27
C TYR A 186 -11.44 5.10 5.51
N ALA A 187 -12.16 5.13 6.63
CA ALA A 187 -11.84 4.29 7.79
C ALA A 187 -11.90 2.80 7.45
N GLY A 188 -13.00 2.35 6.84
CA GLY A 188 -13.17 0.96 6.40
C GLY A 188 -12.14 0.55 5.35
N LEU A 189 -11.95 1.37 4.31
CA LEU A 189 -11.02 1.10 3.22
C LEU A 189 -9.58 0.93 3.70
N ALA A 190 -9.11 1.80 4.61
CA ALA A 190 -7.75 1.72 5.11
C ALA A 190 -7.54 0.43 5.94
N MET A 191 -8.47 0.10 6.83
CA MET A 191 -8.44 -1.13 7.63
C MET A 191 -8.51 -2.38 6.75
N LEU A 192 -9.41 -2.39 5.77
CA LEU A 192 -9.55 -3.48 4.82
C LEU A 192 -8.26 -3.70 4.04
N THR A 193 -7.65 -2.64 3.53
CA THR A 193 -6.40 -2.75 2.76
C THR A 193 -5.26 -3.30 3.61
N ALA A 194 -5.11 -2.84 4.85
CA ALA A 194 -4.10 -3.36 5.76
C ALA A 194 -4.28 -4.85 6.06
N VAL A 195 -5.50 -5.28 6.41
CA VAL A 195 -5.77 -6.69 6.71
C VAL A 195 -5.71 -7.56 5.45
N TYR A 196 -6.11 -7.02 4.30
CA TYR A 196 -6.04 -7.72 3.02
C TYR A 196 -4.61 -8.12 2.68
N VAL A 197 -3.66 -7.18 2.74
CA VAL A 197 -2.27 -7.50 2.41
C VAL A 197 -1.60 -8.40 3.47
N ASP A 198 -2.05 -8.30 4.72
CA ASP A 198 -1.62 -9.18 5.80
C ASP A 198 -2.07 -10.62 5.54
N GLU A 199 -3.36 -10.85 5.32
CA GLU A 199 -3.87 -12.21 5.03
C GLU A 199 -3.34 -12.75 3.69
N LEU A 200 -3.14 -11.89 2.70
CA LEU A 200 -2.46 -12.27 1.45
C LEU A 200 -1.05 -12.80 1.75
N ARG A 201 -0.31 -12.16 2.66
CA ARG A 201 1.03 -12.62 3.04
C ARG A 201 0.99 -14.00 3.68
N ASP A 202 -0.03 -14.33 4.48
CA ASP A 202 -0.24 -15.68 5.03
C ASP A 202 -0.56 -16.72 3.96
N VAL A 203 -1.34 -16.34 2.95
CA VAL A 203 -1.60 -17.23 1.81
C VAL A 203 -0.31 -17.45 1.01
N LEU A 204 0.46 -16.41 0.73
CA LEU A 204 1.76 -16.55 0.06
C LEU A 204 2.73 -17.42 0.87
N ALA A 205 2.73 -17.33 2.21
CA ALA A 205 3.55 -18.20 3.06
C ALA A 205 3.21 -19.68 2.84
N ARG A 206 1.92 -20.01 2.81
CA ARG A 206 1.42 -21.38 2.56
C ARG A 206 1.72 -21.86 1.15
N VAL A 207 1.51 -21.01 0.14
CA VAL A 207 1.73 -21.34 -1.28
C VAL A 207 3.20 -21.59 -1.58
N LEU A 208 4.09 -20.81 -0.96
CA LEU A 208 5.54 -20.89 -1.19
C LEU A 208 6.24 -21.91 -0.27
N ASP A 209 5.54 -22.45 0.72
CA ASP A 209 6.13 -23.19 1.85
C ASP A 209 7.27 -22.40 2.54
N GLN A 210 7.04 -21.09 2.70
CA GLN A 210 8.00 -20.14 3.26
C GLN A 210 7.33 -19.38 4.40
N PRO A 211 7.69 -19.67 5.67
CA PRO A 211 7.10 -18.98 6.81
C PRO A 211 7.43 -17.48 6.75
N ARG A 212 6.59 -16.68 7.43
CA ARG A 212 6.91 -15.27 7.62
C ARG A 212 8.21 -15.12 8.41
N PRO A 213 9.05 -14.12 8.08
CA PRO A 213 10.21 -13.81 8.90
C PRO A 213 9.80 -13.27 10.27
N THR A 214 10.69 -13.43 11.25
CA THR A 214 10.52 -12.75 12.54
C THR A 214 10.78 -11.25 12.40
N PRO A 215 10.24 -10.41 13.29
CA PRO A 215 10.53 -8.97 13.29
C PRO A 215 12.03 -8.66 13.28
N GLU A 216 12.84 -9.41 14.04
CA GLU A 216 14.30 -9.23 14.09
C GLU A 216 14.96 -9.54 12.75
N GLN A 217 14.44 -10.52 12.01
CA GLN A 217 14.95 -10.85 10.68
C GLN A 217 14.63 -9.75 9.66
N VAL A 218 13.45 -9.15 9.74
CA VAL A 218 13.05 -8.02 8.88
C VAL A 218 13.90 -6.79 9.20
N GLU A 219 14.10 -6.48 10.49
CA GLU A 219 14.92 -5.37 10.94
C GLU A 219 16.38 -5.53 10.49
N ALA A 220 16.96 -6.72 10.63
CA ALA A 220 18.33 -7.01 10.20
C ALA A 220 18.53 -6.80 8.69
N ARG A 221 17.59 -7.25 7.86
CA ARG A 221 17.65 -7.03 6.40
C ARG A 221 17.57 -5.55 6.05
N THR A 222 16.64 -4.83 6.68
CA THR A 222 16.43 -3.41 6.39
C THR A 222 17.66 -2.59 6.77
N ARG A 223 18.22 -2.82 7.97
CA ARG A 223 19.44 -2.14 8.42
C ARG A 223 20.61 -2.39 7.47
N GLN A 224 20.75 -3.63 6.97
CA GLN A 224 21.79 -3.95 6.00
C GLN A 224 21.62 -3.15 4.69
N VAL A 225 20.40 -2.95 4.21
CA VAL A 225 20.13 -2.13 3.02
C VAL A 225 20.49 -0.66 3.27
N GLU A 226 20.10 -0.11 4.43
CA GLU A 226 20.42 1.27 4.82
C GLU A 226 21.93 1.52 4.93
N GLU A 227 22.67 0.58 5.53
CA GLU A 227 24.14 0.65 5.64
C GLU A 227 24.83 0.60 4.26
N VAL A 228 24.30 -0.18 3.32
CA VAL A 228 24.85 -0.28 1.96
C VAL A 228 24.51 0.94 1.11
N ALA A 229 23.35 1.56 1.32
CA ALA A 229 22.91 2.75 0.58
C ALA A 229 23.73 4.02 0.91
N LEU A 230 24.48 4.05 2.02
CA LEU A 230 25.27 5.20 2.46
C LEU A 230 26.79 5.05 2.24
N PRO A 231 27.34 5.59 1.15
CA PRO A 231 28.60 6.31 1.21
C PRO A 231 28.26 7.80 1.33
N MET A 232 28.32 8.36 2.54
CA MET A 232 28.27 9.80 2.74
C MET A 232 29.32 10.45 1.82
N PRO A 233 28.93 11.29 0.84
CA PRO A 233 29.90 12.11 0.13
C PRO A 233 30.62 12.97 1.18
N ASN A 234 31.95 13.05 1.09
CA ASN A 234 32.73 13.98 1.91
C ASN A 234 32.01 15.33 1.96
N ALA A 235 31.80 15.83 3.19
CA ALA A 235 31.07 17.07 3.44
C ALA A 235 31.44 18.12 2.40
N TYR A 236 30.48 18.53 1.59
CA TYR A 236 30.66 19.66 0.70
C TYR A 236 30.94 20.89 1.57
N VAL A 237 32.18 21.38 1.54
CA VAL A 237 32.58 22.62 2.20
C VAL A 237 32.44 23.73 1.16
N PRO A 238 31.44 24.62 1.26
CA PRO A 238 31.33 25.74 0.34
C PRO A 238 32.55 26.67 0.51
N GLY A 239 33.29 26.94 -0.57
CA GLY A 239 34.41 27.89 -0.58
C GLY A 239 35.80 27.30 -0.86
N SER A 240 35.92 26.00 -1.13
CA SER A 240 37.20 25.32 -1.43
C SER A 240 37.49 25.14 -2.93
N SER A 241 37.00 26.04 -3.78
CA SER A 241 37.44 26.11 -5.18
C SER A 241 38.69 26.99 -5.29
N PRO A 242 39.75 26.57 -5.99
CA PRO A 242 40.87 27.46 -6.31
C PRO A 242 40.37 28.66 -7.10
N SER A 243 40.67 29.86 -6.64
CA SER A 243 40.55 31.06 -7.47
C SER A 243 41.53 30.92 -8.63
N TRP A 244 41.00 30.84 -9.85
CA TRP A 244 41.78 30.96 -11.08
C TRP A 244 42.26 32.40 -11.28
#